data_AF-A0A1Z9C8D4-F1
#
_entry.id   AF-A0A1Z9C8D4-F1
#
_cell.length_a   1.000
_cell.length_b   1.000
_cell.length_c   1.000
_cell.angle_alpha   90.00
_cell.angle_beta   90.00
_cell.angle_gamma   90.00
#
_symmetry.space_group_name_H-M   'P 1'
#
loop_
_entity.id
_entity.type
_entity.pdbx_description
1 polymer ?
#
loop_
_entity_poly.entity_id
_entity_poly.type
_entity_poly.pdbx_seq_one_letter_code
_entity_poly.pdbx_strand_id
1 'polypeptide(L)'
;MRTSAKRERVWKYILKNRLAKPKEVAKACKVSYGYALKIINESGTPKEVIIAESKPPVRCQLLGEASSLTATDRNKDYGDAVDNHEHIARIYNAITGQRLTARDITLVHQATKLARRQTSPLKKDHYVDNMAYVGIEYECAMKEKGSGFNNS
;
A
#
# COMPACT_ATOMS: atom_id res chain seq x y z
N MET A 1 -36.35 -26.70 17.86
CA MET A 1 -35.93 -25.64 18.81
C MET A 1 -36.22 -24.29 18.17
N ARG A 2 -37.19 -23.49 18.68
CA ARG A 2 -37.54 -22.17 18.09
C ARG A 2 -36.35 -21.23 18.26
N THR A 3 -35.60 -20.96 17.19
CA THR A 3 -34.63 -19.86 17.18
C THR A 3 -35.40 -18.56 17.35
N SER A 4 -35.07 -17.78 18.38
CA SER A 4 -35.64 -16.44 18.57
C SER A 4 -35.37 -15.58 17.34
N ALA A 5 -36.38 -14.88 16.82
CA ALA A 5 -36.24 -13.93 15.71
C ALA A 5 -35.12 -12.89 15.95
N LYS A 6 -34.85 -12.58 17.23
CA LYS A 6 -33.73 -11.75 17.66
C LYS A 6 -32.36 -12.37 17.35
N ARG A 7 -32.20 -13.68 17.61
CA ARG A 7 -30.97 -14.43 17.34
C ARG A 7 -30.72 -14.54 15.85
N GLU A 8 -31.75 -14.84 15.07
CA GLU A 8 -31.69 -14.97 13.62
C GLU A 8 -31.26 -13.68 12.93
N ARG A 9 -31.80 -12.53 13.36
CA ARG A 9 -31.38 -11.21 12.87
C ARG A 9 -29.90 -10.95 13.08
N VAL A 10 -29.39 -11.25 14.28
CA VAL A 10 -27.97 -11.07 14.61
C VAL A 10 -27.09 -12.04 13.81
N TRP A 11 -27.50 -13.30 13.68
CA TRP A 11 -26.77 -14.31 12.90
C TRP A 11 -26.66 -13.93 11.42
N LYS A 12 -27.77 -13.50 10.81
CA LYS A 12 -27.81 -13.04 9.41
C LYS A 12 -26.89 -11.82 9.19
N TYR A 13 -26.84 -10.90 10.16
CA TYR A 13 -25.94 -9.75 10.11
C TYR A 13 -24.47 -10.16 10.19
N ILE A 14 -24.11 -11.08 11.09
CA ILE A 14 -22.73 -11.59 11.24
C ILE A 14 -22.28 -12.34 9.99
N LEU A 15 -23.14 -13.19 9.41
CA LEU A 15 -22.82 -13.91 8.17
C LEU A 15 -22.52 -12.96 7.00
N LYS A 16 -23.24 -11.83 6.91
CA LYS A 16 -23.01 -10.79 5.91
C LYS A 16 -21.82 -9.88 6.24
N ASN A 17 -21.48 -9.71 7.53
CA ASN A 17 -20.45 -8.81 8.03
C ASN A 17 -19.52 -9.54 9.00
N ARG A 18 -18.77 -10.52 8.49
CA ARG A 18 -18.01 -11.47 9.33
C ARG A 18 -16.98 -10.83 10.26
N LEU A 19 -16.55 -9.59 9.98
CA LEU A 19 -15.56 -8.85 10.77
C LEU A 19 -16.18 -7.83 11.75
N ALA A 20 -17.51 -7.67 11.77
CA ALA A 20 -18.19 -6.62 12.54
C ALA A 20 -17.89 -6.70 14.06
N LYS A 21 -17.57 -5.56 14.67
CA LYS A 21 -17.34 -5.43 16.12
C LYS A 21 -18.65 -5.61 16.89
N PRO A 22 -18.63 -6.15 18.13
CA PRO A 22 -19.85 -6.32 18.92
C PRO A 22 -20.66 -5.03 19.09
N LYS A 23 -19.99 -3.87 19.15
CA LYS A 23 -20.61 -2.54 19.19
C LYS A 23 -21.41 -2.22 17.91
N GLU A 24 -20.90 -2.60 16.74
CA GLU A 24 -21.54 -2.40 15.44
C GLU A 24 -22.74 -3.33 15.28
N VAL A 25 -22.58 -4.60 15.66
CA VAL A 25 -23.65 -5.60 15.66
C VAL A 25 -24.79 -5.19 16.61
N ALA A 26 -24.45 -4.72 17.81
CA ALA A 26 -25.42 -4.22 18.79
C ALA A 26 -26.24 -3.05 18.25
N LYS A 27 -25.56 -2.07 17.63
CA LYS A 27 -26.19 -0.90 17.00
C LYS A 27 -27.10 -1.30 15.83
N ALA A 28 -26.59 -2.11 14.91
CA ALA A 28 -27.31 -2.49 13.69
C ALA A 28 -28.51 -3.42 13.97
N CYS A 29 -28.36 -4.36 14.89
CA CYS A 29 -29.41 -5.34 15.20
C CYS A 29 -30.36 -4.90 16.32
N LYS A 30 -30.14 -3.70 16.89
CA LYS A 30 -30.88 -3.15 18.04
C LYS A 30 -30.92 -4.15 19.22
N VAL A 31 -29.75 -4.61 19.64
CA VAL A 31 -29.57 -5.54 20.78
C VAL A 31 -28.52 -5.01 21.74
N SER A 32 -28.48 -5.52 22.96
CA SER A 32 -27.44 -5.14 23.92
C SER A 32 -26.06 -5.64 23.49
N TYR A 33 -25.01 -4.93 23.92
CA TYR A 33 -23.61 -5.30 23.67
C TYR A 33 -23.31 -6.73 24.15
N GLY A 34 -23.70 -7.06 25.39
CA GLY A 34 -23.47 -8.39 25.97
C GLY A 34 -24.17 -9.50 25.18
N TYR A 35 -25.36 -9.23 24.62
CA TYR A 35 -26.04 -10.18 23.75
C TYR A 35 -25.32 -10.35 22.41
N ALA A 36 -24.90 -9.26 21.76
CA ALA A 36 -24.12 -9.33 20.53
C ALA A 36 -22.79 -10.09 20.73
N LEU A 37 -22.08 -9.82 21.83
CA LEU A 37 -20.83 -10.50 22.17
C LEU A 37 -21.03 -12.00 22.38
N LYS A 38 -22.05 -12.40 23.13
CA LYS A 38 -22.41 -13.81 23.35
C LYS A 38 -22.61 -14.54 22.02
N ILE A 39 -23.40 -13.96 21.13
CA ILE A 39 -23.74 -14.53 19.82
C ILE A 39 -22.51 -14.58 18.90
N ILE A 40 -21.66 -13.56 18.90
CA ILE A 40 -20.37 -13.60 18.17
C ILE A 40 -19.48 -14.75 18.67
N ASN A 41 -19.37 -14.93 19.98
CA ASN A 41 -18.56 -16.02 20.56
C ASN A 41 -19.16 -17.41 20.28
N GLU A 42 -20.50 -17.53 20.29
CA GLU A 42 -21.21 -18.77 19.90
C GLU A 42 -21.04 -19.12 18.42
N SER A 43 -20.77 -18.15 17.55
CA SER A 43 -20.63 -18.39 16.09
C SER A 43 -19.35 -19.14 15.72
N GLY A 44 -18.48 -19.40 16.72
CA GLY A 44 -17.40 -20.38 16.65
C GLY A 44 -16.24 -20.01 15.73
N THR A 45 -16.31 -18.89 15.00
CA THR A 45 -15.21 -18.42 14.14
C THR A 45 -14.49 -17.26 14.82
N PRO A 46 -13.28 -17.46 15.37
CA PRO A 46 -12.48 -16.37 15.91
C PRO A 46 -12.16 -15.38 14.80
N LYS A 47 -12.29 -14.08 15.09
CA LYS A 47 -12.02 -13.01 14.10
C LYS A 47 -10.59 -13.06 13.60
N GLU A 48 -9.70 -13.50 14.47
CA GLU A 48 -8.27 -13.67 14.24
C GLU A 48 -8.00 -14.68 13.12
N VAL A 49 -8.81 -15.75 13.02
CA VAL A 49 -8.71 -16.77 11.96
C VAL A 49 -9.15 -16.19 10.62
N ILE A 50 -10.27 -15.45 10.58
CA ILE A 50 -10.77 -14.81 9.35
C ILE A 50 -9.76 -13.77 8.82
N ILE A 51 -9.17 -12.98 9.73
CA ILE A 51 -8.17 -11.97 9.38
C ILE A 51 -6.89 -12.64 8.89
N ALA A 52 -6.45 -13.73 9.53
CA ALA A 52 -5.26 -14.49 9.11
C ALA A 52 -5.44 -15.15 7.74
N GLU A 53 -6.61 -15.72 7.44
CA GLU A 53 -6.94 -16.28 6.12
C GLU A 53 -7.07 -15.21 5.03
N SER A 54 -7.41 -13.98 5.42
CA SER A 54 -7.54 -12.83 4.50
C SER A 54 -6.23 -12.07 4.24
N LYS A 55 -5.10 -12.49 4.83
CA LYS A 55 -3.85 -11.74 4.72
C LYS A 55 -3.42 -11.73 3.24
N PRO A 56 -3.30 -10.57 2.60
CA PRO A 56 -2.99 -10.52 1.18
C PRO A 56 -1.61 -11.16 0.95
N PRO A 57 -1.36 -11.74 -0.24
CA PRO A 57 -0.05 -12.31 -0.55
C PRO A 57 1.09 -11.32 -0.28
N VAL A 58 2.28 -11.83 0.07
CA VAL A 58 3.45 -10.97 0.41
C VAL A 58 3.68 -9.89 -0.65
N ARG A 59 3.61 -10.24 -1.94
CA ARG A 59 3.72 -9.28 -3.05
C ARG A 59 2.76 -8.08 -2.94
N CYS A 60 1.52 -8.29 -2.51
CA CYS A 60 0.53 -7.23 -2.34
C CYS A 60 0.85 -6.35 -1.13
N GLN A 61 1.40 -6.95 -0.07
CA GLN A 61 1.88 -6.19 1.10
C GLN A 61 3.05 -5.27 0.71
N LEU A 62 4.00 -5.77 -0.09
CA LEU A 62 5.13 -4.97 -0.58
C LEU A 62 4.69 -3.78 -1.43
N LEU A 63 3.71 -3.98 -2.31
CA LEU A 63 3.14 -2.89 -3.12
C LEU A 63 2.47 -1.83 -2.23
N GLY A 64 1.75 -2.24 -1.18
CA GLY A 64 1.14 -1.32 -0.22
C GLY A 64 2.18 -0.53 0.59
N GLU A 65 3.29 -1.15 0.94
CA GLU A 65 4.42 -0.49 1.62
C GLU A 65 5.11 0.53 0.69
N ALA A 66 5.36 0.16 -0.56
CA ALA A 66 5.93 1.07 -1.56
C ALA A 66 5.02 2.30 -1.78
N SER A 67 3.71 2.07 -1.89
CA SER A 67 2.72 3.14 -2.02
C SER A 67 2.72 4.07 -0.81
N SER A 68 2.79 3.54 0.41
CA SER A 68 2.81 4.36 1.64
C SER A 68 4.06 5.24 1.69
N LEU A 69 5.25 4.64 1.49
CA LEU A 69 6.54 5.34 1.58
C LEU A 69 6.66 6.48 0.56
N THR A 70 6.17 6.27 -0.66
CA THR A 70 6.28 7.27 -1.72
C THR A 70 5.22 8.37 -1.59
N ALA A 71 4.05 8.08 -1.03
CA ALA A 71 2.95 9.05 -0.92
C ALA A 71 3.06 9.97 0.31
N THR A 72 3.59 9.49 1.44
CA THR A 72 3.56 10.23 2.70
C THR A 72 4.90 10.81 3.10
N ASP A 73 5.89 9.96 3.34
CA ASP A 73 7.07 10.34 4.12
C ASP A 73 8.09 11.05 3.21
N ARG A 74 8.34 10.50 2.03
CA ARG A 74 9.34 11.04 1.10
C ARG A 74 8.94 12.38 0.51
N ASN A 75 7.65 12.55 0.17
CA ASN A 75 7.18 13.80 -0.42
C ASN A 75 7.22 14.96 0.59
N LYS A 76 7.07 14.65 1.90
CA LYS A 76 7.22 15.65 2.97
C LYS A 76 8.68 16.03 3.19
N ASP A 77 9.58 15.06 3.17
CA ASP A 77 10.99 15.29 3.49
C ASP A 77 11.78 15.90 2.32
N TYR A 78 11.42 15.55 1.07
CA TYR A 78 12.19 15.89 -0.12
C TYR A 78 11.44 16.73 -1.16
N GLY A 79 10.15 17.01 -0.94
CA GLY A 79 9.29 17.66 -1.93
C GLY A 79 8.89 16.72 -3.07
N ASP A 80 8.44 17.30 -4.18
CA ASP A 80 7.99 16.57 -5.36
C ASP A 80 9.05 15.59 -5.88
N ALA A 81 8.63 14.35 -6.15
CA ALA A 81 9.54 13.29 -6.53
C ALA A 81 10.26 13.59 -7.86
N VAL A 82 9.58 14.15 -8.85
CA VAL A 82 10.18 14.45 -10.15
C VAL A 82 11.18 15.59 -10.03
N ASP A 83 10.82 16.66 -9.31
CA ASP A 83 11.72 17.80 -9.07
C ASP A 83 12.98 17.37 -8.30
N ASN A 84 12.84 16.47 -7.34
CA ASN A 84 13.97 15.90 -6.62
C ASN A 84 14.89 15.10 -7.56
N HIS A 85 14.34 14.29 -8.47
CA HIS A 85 15.14 13.54 -9.44
C HIS A 85 15.79 14.45 -10.50
N GLU A 86 15.14 15.55 -10.90
CA GLU A 86 15.77 16.59 -11.73
C GLU A 86 16.95 17.24 -11.03
N HIS A 87 16.83 17.51 -9.73
CA HIS A 87 17.92 18.05 -8.94
C HIS A 87 19.11 17.09 -8.88
N ILE A 88 18.85 15.80 -8.62
CA ILE A 88 19.89 14.77 -8.62
C ILE A 88 20.55 14.67 -10.01
N ALA A 89 19.76 14.74 -11.09
CA ALA A 89 20.28 14.72 -12.46
C ALA A 89 21.24 15.90 -12.71
N ARG A 90 20.90 17.11 -12.26
CA ARG A 90 21.79 18.29 -12.36
C ARG A 90 23.11 18.07 -11.64
N ILE A 91 23.07 17.52 -10.42
CA ILE A 91 24.28 17.22 -9.64
C ILE A 91 25.13 16.17 -10.35
N TYR A 92 24.52 15.07 -10.79
CA TYR A 92 25.23 13.98 -11.46
C TYR A 92 25.91 14.47 -12.75
N ASN A 93 25.19 15.23 -13.55
CA ASN A 93 25.69 15.80 -14.80
C ASN A 93 26.84 16.78 -14.54
N ALA A 94 26.78 17.59 -13.49
CA ALA A 94 27.87 18.49 -13.12
C ALA A 94 29.14 17.74 -12.70
N ILE A 95 29.00 16.59 -12.02
CA ILE A 95 30.14 15.77 -11.57
C ILE A 95 30.77 15.01 -12.73
N THR A 96 29.96 14.48 -13.65
CA THR A 96 30.39 13.49 -14.66
C THR A 96 30.54 14.04 -16.07
N GLY A 97 30.01 15.23 -16.35
CA GLY A 97 29.91 15.78 -17.70
C GLY A 97 28.82 15.12 -18.56
N GLN A 98 27.99 14.25 -18.00
CA GLN A 98 26.91 13.57 -18.71
C GLN A 98 25.66 14.46 -18.86
N ARG A 99 24.63 13.94 -19.54
CA ARG A 99 23.35 14.62 -19.77
C ARG A 99 22.17 13.70 -19.47
N LEU A 100 22.13 13.20 -18.23
CA LEU A 100 21.02 12.37 -17.75
C LEU A 100 19.79 13.22 -17.44
N THR A 101 18.60 12.69 -17.72
CA THR A 101 17.31 13.27 -17.29
C THR A 101 16.91 12.77 -15.90
N ALA A 102 15.84 13.36 -15.33
CA ALA A 102 15.24 12.84 -14.09
C ALA A 102 14.80 11.37 -14.24
N ARG A 103 14.27 11.00 -15.41
CA ARG A 103 13.91 9.62 -15.72
C ARG A 103 15.14 8.70 -15.69
N ASP A 104 16.25 9.11 -16.31
CA ASP A 104 17.49 8.32 -16.28
C ASP A 104 17.98 8.08 -14.85
N ILE A 105 17.86 9.07 -13.96
CA ILE A 105 18.22 8.91 -12.55
C ILE A 105 17.37 7.85 -11.84
N THR A 106 16.06 7.76 -12.16
CA THR A 106 15.23 6.68 -11.60
C THR A 106 15.74 5.30 -12.03
N LEU A 107 16.20 5.14 -13.28
CA LEU A 107 16.79 3.90 -13.78
C LEU A 107 18.11 3.56 -13.07
N VAL A 108 18.95 4.56 -12.81
CA VAL A 108 20.19 4.39 -12.02
C VAL A 108 19.89 3.91 -10.59
N HIS A 109 18.87 4.45 -9.94
CA HIS A 109 18.43 3.99 -8.62
C HIS A 109 17.85 2.57 -8.66
N GLN A 110 17.08 2.23 -9.69
CA GLN A 110 16.59 0.86 -9.91
C GLN A 110 17.75 -0.13 -10.07
N ALA A 111 18.75 0.21 -10.90
CA ALA A 111 19.96 -0.59 -11.11
C ALA A 111 20.74 -0.81 -9.81
N THR A 112 20.86 0.22 -8.96
CA THR A 112 21.49 0.10 -7.64
C THR A 112 20.79 -0.95 -6.76
N LYS A 113 19.45 -0.97 -6.77
CA LYS A 113 18.68 -1.97 -6.01
C LYS A 113 18.73 -3.37 -6.65
N LEU A 114 18.84 -3.47 -7.98
CA LEU A 114 19.11 -4.74 -8.68
C LEU A 114 20.46 -5.31 -8.25
N ALA A 115 21.52 -4.50 -8.26
CA ALA A 115 22.86 -4.91 -7.85
C ALA A 115 22.88 -5.40 -6.38
N ARG A 116 22.27 -4.65 -5.45
CA ARG A 116 22.24 -5.02 -4.02
C ARG A 116 21.54 -6.35 -3.74
N ARG A 117 20.60 -6.77 -4.58
CA ARG A 117 19.93 -8.08 -4.45
C ARG A 117 20.87 -9.25 -4.68
N GLN A 118 21.97 -9.07 -5.42
CA GLN A 118 22.99 -10.11 -5.58
C GLN A 118 23.65 -10.44 -4.23
N THR A 119 23.96 -9.41 -3.44
CA THR A 119 24.59 -9.57 -2.12
C THR A 119 23.57 -9.84 -0.99
N SER A 120 22.35 -9.34 -1.11
CA SER A 120 21.34 -9.41 -0.04
C SER A 120 19.93 -9.69 -0.60
N PRO A 121 19.67 -10.90 -1.10
CA PRO A 121 18.43 -11.22 -1.83
C PRO A 121 17.16 -11.19 -0.98
N LEU A 122 17.28 -11.35 0.34
CA LEU A 122 16.15 -11.36 1.29
C LEU A 122 15.87 -9.99 1.93
N LYS A 123 16.65 -8.96 1.58
CA LYS A 123 16.42 -7.62 2.13
C LYS A 123 15.25 -6.94 1.42
N LYS A 124 14.09 -6.98 2.07
CA LYS A 124 12.78 -6.48 1.60
C LYS A 124 12.84 -5.07 0.99
N ASP A 125 13.55 -4.16 1.64
CA ASP A 125 13.75 -2.76 1.22
C ASP A 125 14.13 -2.63 -0.27
N HIS A 126 14.97 -3.54 -0.78
CA HIS A 126 15.45 -3.45 -2.16
C HIS A 126 14.34 -3.62 -3.20
N TYR A 127 13.31 -4.42 -2.86
CA TYR A 127 12.16 -4.63 -3.73
C TYR A 127 11.16 -3.50 -3.60
N VAL A 128 10.88 -3.08 -2.36
CA VAL A 128 9.95 -1.98 -2.06
C VAL A 128 10.42 -0.68 -2.71
N ASP A 129 11.71 -0.35 -2.58
CA ASP A 129 12.28 0.83 -3.21
C ASP A 129 12.23 0.76 -4.73
N ASN A 130 12.53 -0.40 -5.32
CA ASN A 130 12.50 -0.55 -6.77
C ASN A 130 11.06 -0.36 -7.30
N MET A 131 10.03 -0.88 -6.61
CA MET A 131 8.63 -0.63 -6.94
C MET A 131 8.28 0.86 -6.89
N ALA A 132 8.76 1.59 -5.88
CA ALA A 132 8.55 3.03 -5.78
C ALA A 132 9.23 3.79 -6.94
N TYR A 133 10.48 3.46 -7.26
CA TYR A 133 11.22 4.11 -8.35
C TYR A 133 10.58 3.87 -9.73
N VAL A 134 9.96 2.71 -9.97
CA VAL A 134 9.22 2.46 -11.22
C VAL A 134 7.99 3.38 -11.34
N GLY A 135 7.30 3.65 -10.23
CA GLY A 135 6.20 4.63 -10.22
C GLY A 135 6.67 6.05 -10.53
N ILE A 136 7.76 6.48 -9.88
CA ILE A 136 8.36 7.80 -10.11
C ILE A 136 8.91 7.92 -11.54
N GLU A 137 9.49 6.86 -12.10
CA GLU A 137 9.93 6.83 -13.51
C GLU A 137 8.78 7.19 -14.45
N TYR A 138 7.58 6.65 -14.20
CA TYR A 138 6.39 6.95 -14.99
C TYR A 138 5.98 8.42 -14.87
N GLU A 139 6.02 9.00 -13.67
CA GLU A 139 5.76 10.44 -13.46
C GLU A 139 6.77 11.32 -14.21
N CYS A 140 8.06 10.97 -14.17
CA CYS A 140 9.10 11.63 -14.95
C CYS A 140 8.79 11.56 -16.46
N ALA A 141 8.43 10.38 -16.97
CA ALA A 141 8.09 10.20 -18.39
C ALA A 141 6.83 11.00 -18.80
N MET A 142 5.85 11.13 -17.91
CA MET A 142 4.68 11.99 -18.12
C MET A 142 5.07 13.47 -18.21
N LYS A 143 5.95 13.95 -17.33
CA LYS A 143 6.45 15.34 -17.33
C LYS A 143 7.26 15.64 -18.59
N GLU A 144 8.11 14.72 -19.03
CA GLU A 144 8.87 14.82 -20.29
C GLU A 144 7.94 14.97 -21.49
N LYS A 145 6.89 14.14 -21.59
CA LYS A 145 5.90 14.23 -22.68
C LYS A 145 5.08 15.53 -22.61
N GLY A 146 4.66 15.94 -21.42
CA GLY A 146 3.87 17.17 -21.22
C GLY A 146 4.66 18.45 -21.55
N SER A 147 5.97 18.44 -21.33
CA SER A 147 6.87 19.54 -21.70
C SER A 147 7.08 19.65 -23.22
N GLY A 148 6.76 18.59 -23.97
CA GLY A 148 6.85 18.53 -25.44
C GLY A 148 5.66 19.10 -26.20
N PHE A 149 4.64 19.67 -25.54
CA PHE A 149 3.41 20.17 -26.19
C PHE A 149 3.30 21.70 -26.32
N ASN A 150 4.39 22.44 -26.11
CA ASN A 150 4.45 23.90 -26.29
C ASN A 150 5.38 24.30 -27.44
N ASN A 151 5.29 23.63 -28.59
CA ASN A 151 5.85 24.11 -29.87
C ASN A 151 5.13 23.41 -31.02
N SER A 152 3.92 23.87 -31.36
CA SER A 152 3.32 23.76 -32.70
C SER A 152 2.38 24.94 -32.92
#